data_AF-A0A2V6QJW0-F1
#
_entry.id   AF-A0A2V6QJW0-F1
#
_cell.length_a   1.000
_cell.length_b   1.000
_cell.length_c   1.000
_cell.angle_alpha   90.00
_cell.angle_beta   90.00
_cell.angle_gamma   90.00
#
_symmetry.space_group_name_H-M   'P 1'
#
loop_
_entity.id
_entity.type
_entity.pdbx_description
1 polymer ?
#
loop_
_entity_poly.entity_id
_entity_poly.type
_entity_poly.pdbx_seq_one_letter_code
_entity_poly.pdbx_strand_id
1 'polypeptide(L)'
;MAIIRIYTGLDGTSHFQDIEPRLEPRGDQSEAAELIPGSGIVVRRFEPKRTNPWHHAPGRYAVFTLSGAVDIEIGDGTVRRLGPGDILIAEDLTGQGHGTREVGPGPRVSVFVPLGAPR
;
A
#
# COMPACT_ATOMS: atom_id res chain seq x y z
N MET A 1 -3.04 13.06 -6.65
CA MET A 1 -3.23 12.83 -5.20
C MET A 1 -2.27 13.72 -4.46
N ALA A 2 -2.74 14.50 -3.49
CA ALA A 2 -1.87 15.33 -2.67
C ALA A 2 -1.44 14.56 -1.41
N ILE A 3 -0.18 14.71 -1.00
CA ILE A 3 0.32 14.27 0.30
C ILE A 3 0.88 15.53 0.95
N ILE A 4 0.24 15.98 2.03
CA ILE A 4 0.53 17.28 2.62
C ILE A 4 0.96 17.04 4.06
N ARG A 5 2.13 17.57 4.42
CA ARG A 5 2.59 17.66 5.80
C ARG A 5 2.27 19.03 6.35
N ILE A 6 1.77 19.07 7.58
CA ILE A 6 1.71 20.29 8.39
C ILE A 6 2.75 20.21 9.51
N TYR A 7 3.50 21.27 9.76
CA TYR A 7 4.53 21.32 10.79
C TYR A 7 4.68 22.72 11.38
N THR A 8 5.26 22.82 12.57
CA THR A 8 5.57 24.11 13.21
C THR A 8 6.90 24.65 12.69
N GLY A 9 6.89 25.86 12.14
CA GLY A 9 8.08 26.55 11.64
C GLY A 9 8.91 27.18 12.76
N LEU A 10 10.06 27.75 12.40
CA LEU A 10 10.92 28.48 13.33
C LEU A 10 10.27 29.77 13.88
N ASP A 11 9.23 30.25 13.21
CA ASP A 11 8.40 31.38 13.61
C ASP A 11 7.31 31.00 14.63
N GLY A 12 7.21 29.72 15.01
CA GLY A 12 6.20 29.21 15.94
C GLY A 12 4.81 29.05 15.33
N THR A 13 4.64 29.19 14.01
CA THR A 13 3.35 29.04 13.32
C THR A 13 3.29 27.76 12.47
N SER A 14 2.11 27.38 11.98
CA SER A 14 1.93 26.20 11.13
C SER A 14 2.26 26.49 9.67
N HIS A 15 3.00 25.58 9.04
CA HIS A 15 3.36 25.63 7.62
C HIS A 15 2.92 24.35 6.92
N PHE A 16 2.49 24.48 5.65
CA PHE A 16 2.25 23.34 4.78
C PHE A 16 3.52 23.00 4.00
N GLN A 17 3.70 21.71 3.74
CA GLN A 17 4.69 21.18 2.82
C GLN A 17 4.02 20.12 1.95
N ASP A 18 4.11 20.31 0.63
CA ASP A 18 3.78 19.26 -0.33
C ASP A 18 4.87 18.19 -0.29
N ILE A 19 4.45 16.94 -0.16
CA ILE A 19 5.32 15.77 -0.16
C ILE A 19 5.14 15.05 -1.50
N GLU A 20 6.23 14.93 -2.24
CA GLU A 20 6.33 14.09 -3.41
C GLU A 20 7.20 12.87 -3.07
N PRO A 21 6.60 11.69 -2.82
CA PRO A 21 7.38 10.50 -2.51
C PRO A 21 8.22 10.09 -3.71
N ARG A 22 9.52 9.91 -3.47
CA ARG A 22 10.42 9.34 -4.47
C ARG A 22 10.18 7.83 -4.57
N LEU A 23 9.26 7.45 -5.45
CA LEU A 23 8.93 6.05 -5.73
C LEU A 23 10.12 5.34 -6.39
N GLU A 24 10.64 4.31 -5.73
CA GLU A 24 11.76 3.51 -6.22
C GLU A 24 11.26 2.12 -6.64
N PRO A 25 11.74 1.56 -7.78
CA PRO A 25 11.36 0.23 -8.24
C PRO A 25 11.67 -0.87 -7.23
N ARG A 26 10.76 -1.84 -7.11
CA ARG A 26 10.89 -2.99 -6.20
C ARG A 26 11.26 -4.29 -6.92
N GLY A 27 11.32 -4.27 -8.25
CA GLY A 27 11.62 -5.45 -9.07
C GLY A 27 10.44 -6.41 -9.25
N ASP A 28 9.26 -6.09 -8.73
CA ASP A 28 8.05 -6.91 -8.79
C ASP A 28 6.92 -6.19 -9.56
N GLN A 29 7.25 -5.36 -10.56
CA GLN A 29 6.30 -4.51 -11.28
C GLN A 29 5.54 -3.54 -10.36
N SER A 30 6.23 -3.10 -9.31
CA SER A 30 5.76 -2.05 -8.42
C SER A 30 6.90 -1.14 -8.01
N GLU A 31 6.53 0.02 -7.51
CA GLU A 31 7.44 0.97 -6.88
C GLU A 31 6.90 1.33 -5.50
N ALA A 32 7.80 1.78 -4.63
CA ALA A 32 7.44 2.15 -3.26
C ALA A 32 8.27 3.33 -2.76
N ALA A 33 7.70 4.05 -1.80
CA ALA A 33 8.41 5.05 -1.03
C ALA A 33 7.88 5.05 0.41
N GLU A 34 8.75 5.33 1.37
CA GLU A 34 8.32 5.62 2.74
C GLU A 34 7.83 7.07 2.81
N LEU A 35 6.65 7.29 3.38
CA LEU A 35 6.07 8.64 3.47
C LEU A 35 6.79 9.49 4.52
N ILE A 36 7.25 8.87 5.60
CA ILE A 36 8.02 9.49 6.67
C ILE A 36 9.17 8.54 7.00
N PRO A 37 10.44 8.97 6.88
CA PRO A 37 11.60 8.12 7.18
C PRO A 37 11.50 7.44 8.55
N GLY A 38 11.56 6.10 8.59
CA GLY A 38 11.51 5.28 9.79
C GLY A 38 10.11 5.00 10.36
N SER A 39 9.03 5.47 9.72
CA SER A 39 7.64 5.22 10.16
C SER A 39 7.13 3.82 9.78
N GLY A 40 7.73 3.18 8.78
CA GLY A 40 7.21 2.00 8.11
C GLY A 40 5.95 2.24 7.28
N ILE A 41 5.46 3.49 7.18
CA ILE A 41 4.29 3.82 6.36
C ILE A 41 4.75 3.99 4.92
N VAL A 42 4.32 3.06 4.06
CA VAL A 42 4.81 2.96 2.68
C VAL A 42 3.66 3.23 1.71
N VAL A 43 3.87 4.17 0.80
CA VAL A 43 3.04 4.27 -0.41
C VAL A 43 3.60 3.33 -1.46
N ARG A 44 2.73 2.53 -2.10
CA ARG A 44 3.10 1.66 -3.21
C ARG A 44 2.26 1.98 -4.44
N ARG A 45 2.90 1.89 -5.60
CA ARG A 45 2.28 1.98 -6.92
C ARG A 45 2.52 0.66 -7.65
N PHE A 46 1.45 0.03 -8.14
CA PHE A 46 1.50 -1.24 -8.84
C PHE A 46 1.13 -1.03 -10.32
N GLU A 47 1.89 -1.66 -11.22
CA GLU A 47 1.58 -1.63 -12.65
C GLU A 47 0.18 -2.20 -12.93
N PRO A 48 -0.57 -1.64 -13.90
CA PRO A 48 -1.81 -2.24 -14.35
C PRO A 48 -1.59 -3.69 -14.78
N LYS A 49 -2.54 -4.57 -14.45
CA LYS A 49 -2.52 -6.01 -14.79
C LYS A 49 -1.39 -6.83 -14.15
N ARG A 50 -0.58 -6.26 -13.25
CA ARG A 50 0.35 -7.05 -12.43
C ARG A 50 -0.42 -8.15 -11.71
N THR A 51 0.16 -9.34 -11.69
CA THR A 51 -0.31 -10.45 -10.84
C THR A 51 0.79 -10.80 -9.86
N ASN A 52 0.39 -11.11 -8.64
CA ASN A 52 1.25 -11.77 -7.67
C ASN A 52 0.53 -13.04 -7.26
N PRO A 53 1.04 -14.23 -7.64
CA PRO A 53 0.48 -15.51 -7.23
C PRO A 53 0.49 -15.68 -5.70
N TRP A 54 0.26 -16.90 -5.20
CA TRP A 54 0.25 -17.18 -3.75
C TRP A 54 1.50 -16.64 -3.05
N HIS A 55 1.30 -15.70 -2.14
CA HIS A 55 2.34 -15.06 -1.34
C HIS A 55 1.80 -14.66 0.03
N HIS A 56 2.71 -14.41 0.97
CA HIS A 56 2.38 -13.89 2.28
C HIS A 56 2.41 -12.37 2.30
N ALA A 57 1.63 -11.79 3.20
CA ALA A 57 1.83 -10.40 3.54
C ALA A 57 3.26 -10.20 4.10
N PRO A 58 3.99 -9.12 3.71
CA PRO A 58 5.36 -8.88 4.16
C PRO A 58 5.46 -8.44 5.64
N GLY A 59 4.35 -8.50 6.37
CA GLY A 59 4.14 -7.99 7.72
C GLY A 59 2.65 -7.77 7.95
N ARG A 60 2.29 -7.36 9.17
CA ARG A 60 0.89 -7.02 9.51
C ARG A 60 0.62 -5.59 9.07
N TYR A 61 -0.28 -5.41 8.11
CA TYR A 61 -0.57 -4.09 7.54
C TYR A 61 -2.07 -3.81 7.46
N ALA A 62 -2.44 -2.56 7.73
CA ALA A 62 -3.62 -1.97 7.12
C ALA A 62 -3.23 -1.37 5.76
N VAL A 63 -3.92 -1.78 4.71
CA VAL A 63 -3.66 -1.33 3.33
C VAL A 63 -4.87 -0.54 2.84
N PHE A 64 -4.65 0.74 2.59
CA PHE A 64 -5.66 1.68 2.12
C PHE A 64 -5.52 1.85 0.61
N THR A 65 -6.52 1.47 -0.16
CA THR A 65 -6.50 1.66 -1.62
C THR A 65 -6.96 3.07 -1.96
N LEU A 66 -6.12 3.83 -2.65
CA LEU A 66 -6.35 5.24 -2.98
C LEU A 66 -6.77 5.43 -4.44
N SER A 67 -6.26 4.61 -5.35
CA SER A 67 -6.66 4.57 -6.76
C SER A 67 -6.45 3.18 -7.34
N GLY A 68 -7.10 2.89 -8.47
CA GLY A 68 -7.10 1.55 -9.07
C GLY A 68 -7.84 0.52 -8.21
N ALA A 69 -7.71 -0.75 -8.55
CA ALA A 69 -8.34 -1.84 -7.80
C ALA A 69 -7.53 -3.13 -7.86
N VAL A 70 -7.79 -4.04 -6.93
CA VAL A 70 -7.15 -5.35 -6.84
C VAL A 70 -8.16 -6.44 -6.54
N ASP A 71 -8.03 -7.57 -7.22
CA ASP A 71 -8.64 -8.83 -6.81
C ASP A 71 -7.72 -9.55 -5.84
N ILE A 72 -8.26 -9.97 -4.71
CA ILE A 72 -7.58 -10.78 -3.71
C ILE A 72 -8.27 -12.14 -3.67
N GLU A 73 -7.50 -13.19 -3.94
CA GLU A 73 -7.95 -14.58 -3.91
C GLU A 73 -7.40 -15.29 -2.66
N ILE A 74 -8.25 -16.04 -1.97
CA ILE A 74 -7.87 -16.87 -0.82
C ILE A 74 -8.01 -18.37 -1.16
N GLY A 75 -7.50 -19.24 -0.29
CA GLY A 75 -7.29 -20.66 -0.60
C GLY A 75 -8.50 -21.50 -1.01
N ASP A 76 -9.72 -21.05 -0.70
CA ASP A 76 -10.96 -21.71 -1.17
C ASP A 76 -11.44 -21.22 -2.55
N GLY A 77 -10.65 -20.36 -3.20
CA GLY A 77 -10.97 -19.75 -4.50
C GLY A 77 -11.87 -18.51 -4.38
N THR A 78 -12.28 -18.10 -3.18
CA THR A 78 -13.04 -16.86 -2.99
C THR A 78 -12.20 -15.66 -3.41
N VAL A 79 -12.80 -14.78 -4.21
CA VAL A 79 -12.19 -13.53 -4.65
C VAL A 79 -12.97 -12.34 -4.12
N ARG A 80 -12.26 -11.36 -3.56
CA ARG A 80 -12.81 -10.03 -3.24
C ARG A 80 -12.07 -8.96 -4.02
N ARG A 81 -12.81 -8.01 -4.58
CA ARG A 81 -12.25 -6.81 -5.20
C ARG A 81 -12.20 -5.68 -4.20
N LEU A 82 -11.04 -5.04 -4.07
CA LEU A 82 -10.86 -3.80 -3.30
C LEU A 82 -10.52 -2.65 -4.25
N GLY A 83 -11.17 -1.51 -4.07
CA GLY A 83 -10.99 -0.29 -4.84
C GLY A 83 -10.77 0.94 -3.96
N PRO A 84 -10.85 2.15 -4.53
CA PRO A 84 -10.59 3.38 -3.79
C PRO A 84 -11.53 3.55 -2.59
N GLY A 85 -10.96 3.78 -1.41
CA GLY A 85 -11.70 3.91 -0.15
C GLY A 85 -11.81 2.62 0.67
N ASP A 86 -11.48 1.46 0.08
CA ASP A 86 -11.46 0.20 0.80
C ASP A 86 -10.17 0.02 1.60
N ILE A 87 -10.30 -0.71 2.72
CA ILE A 87 -9.20 -1.04 3.63
C ILE A 87 -9.08 -2.56 3.72
N LEU A 88 -7.89 -3.08 3.47
CA LEU A 88 -7.52 -4.47 3.76
C LEU A 88 -6.72 -4.52 5.07
N ILE A 89 -7.03 -5.46 5.93
CA ILE A 89 -6.14 -5.89 7.02
C ILE A 89 -5.47 -7.19 6.58
N ALA A 90 -4.16 -7.15 6.32
CA ALA A 90 -3.38 -8.29 5.86
C ALA A 90 -2.47 -8.80 6.99
N GLU A 91 -2.70 -10.03 7.42
CA GLU A 91 -2.01 -10.67 8.56
C GLU A 91 -1.63 -12.13 8.28
N ASP A 92 -1.78 -12.60 7.05
CA ASP A 92 -1.46 -13.95 6.61
C ASP A 92 0.05 -14.09 6.34
N LEU A 93 0.81 -14.20 7.44
CA LEU A 93 2.28 -14.25 7.42
C LEU A 93 2.84 -15.67 7.18
N THR A 94 2.00 -16.69 7.24
CA THR A 94 2.37 -18.11 7.08
C THR A 94 1.27 -18.87 6.34
N GLY A 95 1.50 -20.15 6.02
CA GLY A 95 0.53 -20.99 5.31
C GLY A 95 0.55 -20.75 3.80
N GLN A 96 -0.61 -20.81 3.15
CA GLN A 96 -0.72 -20.61 1.69
C GLN A 96 -0.61 -19.14 1.28
N GLY A 97 -1.06 -18.22 2.14
CA GLY A 97 -1.17 -16.81 1.84
C GLY A 97 -2.37 -16.47 0.95
N HIS A 98 -2.22 -15.44 0.11
CA HIS A 98 -3.23 -14.97 -0.84
C HIS A 98 -2.64 -14.70 -2.23
N GLY A 99 -3.50 -14.66 -3.24
CA GLY A 99 -3.18 -14.18 -4.59
C GLY A 99 -3.67 -12.74 -4.78
N THR A 100 -2.94 -11.94 -5.56
CA THR A 100 -3.41 -10.61 -5.98
C THR A 100 -3.34 -10.41 -7.50
N ARG A 101 -4.32 -9.71 -8.05
CA ARG A 101 -4.31 -9.27 -9.45
C ARG A 101 -4.81 -7.83 -9.54
N GLU A 102 -4.00 -6.94 -10.10
CA GLU A 102 -4.41 -5.57 -10.37
C GLU A 102 -5.51 -5.53 -11.44
N VAL A 103 -6.49 -4.67 -11.24
CA VAL A 103 -7.68 -4.56 -12.08
C VAL A 103 -7.83 -3.15 -12.65
N GLY A 104 -8.18 -3.10 -13.93
CA GLY A 104 -8.45 -1.86 -14.63
C GLY A 104 -7.25 -1.34 -15.44
N PRO A 105 -7.42 -0.19 -16.12
CA PRO A 105 -6.44 0.32 -17.06
C PRO A 105 -5.32 1.14 -16.39
N GLY A 106 -5.54 1.61 -15.15
CA GLY A 106 -4.62 2.47 -14.43
C GLY A 106 -3.87 1.75 -13.31
N PRO A 107 -2.76 2.32 -12.83
CA PRO A 107 -1.99 1.75 -11.73
C PRO A 107 -2.81 1.79 -10.43
N ARG A 108 -2.64 0.76 -9.59
CA ARG A 108 -3.16 0.81 -8.22
C ARG A 108 -2.18 1.57 -7.34
N VAL A 109 -2.69 2.52 -6.57
CA VAL A 109 -1.93 3.20 -5.52
C VAL A 109 -2.55 2.86 -4.18
N SER A 110 -1.73 2.40 -3.25
CA SER A 110 -2.17 2.08 -1.90
C SER A 110 -1.14 2.45 -0.85
N VAL A 111 -1.60 2.73 0.37
CA VAL A 111 -0.74 3.02 1.53
C VAL A 111 -0.79 1.85 2.50
N PHE A 112 0.38 1.39 2.90
CA PHE A 112 0.59 0.32 3.87
C PHE A 112 0.96 0.95 5.20
N VAL A 113 0.15 0.73 6.23
CA VAL A 113 0.39 1.19 7.60
C VAL A 113 0.70 -0.02 8.47
N PRO A 114 1.90 -0.12 9.07
CA PRO A 114 2.24 -1.22 9.96
C PRO A 114 1.31 -1.27 11.17
N LEU A 115 0.85 -2.47 11.55
CA LEU A 115 0.02 -2.69 12.73
C LEU A 115 0.83 -3.04 14.00
N GLY A 116 2.14 -2.84 13.97
CA GLY A 116 3.08 -3.22 15.01
C GLY A 116 3.72 -4.61 14.78
N ALA A 117 4.72 -4.94 15.59
CA ALA A 117 5.42 -6.22 15.51
C ALA A 117 4.44 -7.40 15.70
N PRO A 118 4.67 -8.55 15.05
CA PRO A 118 3.94 -9.77 15.39
C PRO A 118 4.10 -10.03 16.90
N ARG A 119 2.98 -10.33 17.57
CA ARG A 119 3.05 -10.92 18.91
C ARG A 119 3.57 -12.33 18.81
#